data_AF-A0A293L7U9-F1
#
_entry.id   AF-A0A293L7U9-F1
#
_cell.length_a   1.000
_cell.length_b   1.000
_cell.length_c   1.000
_cell.angle_alpha   90.00
_cell.angle_beta   90.00
_cell.angle_gamma   90.00
#
_symmetry.space_group_name_H-M   'P 1'
#
loop_
_entity.id
_entity.type
_entity.pdbx_description
1 polymer ?
#
loop_
_entity_poly.entity_id
_entity_poly.type
_entity_poly.pdbx_seq_one_letter_code
_entity_poly.pdbx_strand_id
1 'polypeptide(L)'
;MPRKGYIILERRDRKEKTKFQVYSGASSVNIIPSMHVVQEELEATGTTLNMYNRTPVTPKGKCRLHLRNPGTGKKYSIEFVVISEDFAPLLGRATSEKMGLISVNYELSPAVRAGVTEPNNVIKKFPCVFIDGQGRFPGMEAQEAHC
;
A
#
# COMPACT_ATOMS: atom_id res chain seq x y z
N MET A 1 19.50 0.76 11.60
CA MET A 1 18.77 0.59 10.31
C MET A 1 17.40 -0.01 10.59
N PRO A 2 16.29 0.55 10.07
CA PRO A 2 14.97 -0.05 10.26
C PRO A 2 14.93 -1.42 9.57
N ARG A 3 14.55 -2.46 10.31
CA ARG A 3 14.36 -3.80 9.75
C ARG A 3 13.14 -3.75 8.82
N LYS A 4 13.32 -3.99 7.52
CA LYS A 4 12.19 -4.16 6.60
C LYS A 4 11.38 -5.40 7.04
N GLY A 5 10.11 -5.21 7.39
CA GLY A 5 9.21 -6.31 7.75
C GLY A 5 8.84 -7.14 6.53
N TYR A 6 9.07 -8.45 6.60
CA TYR A 6 8.69 -9.40 5.54
C TYR A 6 8.08 -10.66 6.13
N ILE A 7 7.29 -11.35 5.32
CA ILE A 7 6.77 -12.69 5.59
C ILE A 7 7.08 -13.61 4.42
N ILE A 8 7.39 -14.86 4.71
CA ILE A 8 7.52 -15.91 3.69
C ILE A 8 6.21 -16.68 3.66
N LEU A 9 5.58 -16.77 2.49
CA LEU A 9 4.38 -17.57 2.26
C LEU A 9 4.67 -18.60 1.18
N GLU A 10 4.07 -19.77 1.35
CA GLU A 10 4.20 -20.90 0.44
C GLU A 10 2.91 -21.10 -0.36
N ARG A 11 3.03 -21.26 -1.67
CA ARG A 11 1.92 -21.65 -2.55
C ARG A 11 1.45 -23.07 -2.22
N ARG A 12 0.14 -23.23 -1.99
CA ARG A 12 -0.43 -24.54 -1.59
C ARG A 12 -0.42 -25.58 -2.71
N ASP A 13 -0.52 -25.13 -3.96
CA ASP A 13 -0.55 -25.95 -5.17
C ASP A 13 0.85 -26.37 -5.64
N ARG A 14 1.84 -25.47 -5.53
CA ARG A 14 3.18 -25.67 -6.11
C ARG A 14 4.32 -25.79 -5.11
N LYS A 15 4.06 -25.54 -3.82
CA LYS A 15 5.07 -25.48 -2.73
C LYS A 15 6.19 -24.45 -2.96
N GLU A 16 5.98 -23.49 -3.86
CA GLU A 16 6.90 -22.38 -4.08
C GLU A 16 6.79 -21.37 -2.93
N LYS A 17 7.94 -20.87 -2.45
CA LYS A 17 7.99 -19.88 -1.36
C LYS A 17 8.30 -18.49 -1.92
N THR A 18 7.46 -17.53 -1.58
CA THR A 18 7.61 -16.14 -1.98
C THR A 18 7.77 -15.26 -0.75
N LYS A 19 8.74 -14.33 -0.81
CA LYS A 19 8.97 -13.34 0.24
C LYS A 19 8.14 -12.09 -0.05
N PHE A 20 7.19 -11.80 0.81
CA PHE A 20 6.35 -10.60 0.72
C PHE A 20 6.83 -9.53 1.69
N GLN A 21 6.94 -8.30 1.22
CA GLN A 21 7.13 -7.15 2.08
C GLN A 21 5.78 -6.75 2.71
N VAL A 22 5.79 -6.51 4.01
CA VAL A 22 4.63 -5.97 4.73
C VAL A 22 4.59 -4.47 4.49
N TYR A 23 3.57 -3.99 3.78
CA TYR A 23 3.51 -2.61 3.31
C TYR A 23 2.22 -1.91 3.80
N SER A 24 2.34 -1.17 4.90
CA SER A 24 1.23 -0.42 5.51
C SER A 24 0.85 0.86 4.75
N GLY A 25 1.72 1.33 3.83
CA GLY A 25 1.48 2.52 3.02
C GLY A 25 0.41 2.35 1.94
N ALA A 26 -0.03 1.12 1.66
CA ALA A 26 -1.17 0.83 0.79
C ALA A 26 -2.38 0.45 1.64
N SER A 27 -3.52 1.13 1.44
CA SER A 27 -4.71 0.94 2.27
C SER A 27 -5.30 -0.48 2.15
N SER A 28 -5.41 -1.03 0.94
CA SER A 28 -6.07 -2.33 0.70
C SER A 28 -5.48 -3.18 -0.43
N VAL A 29 -4.49 -2.68 -1.17
CA VAL A 29 -3.98 -3.37 -2.38
C VAL A 29 -2.79 -4.26 -2.06
N ASN A 30 -2.85 -5.52 -2.50
CA ASN A 30 -1.70 -6.42 -2.54
C ASN A 30 -1.16 -6.44 -3.98
N ILE A 31 0.15 -6.49 -4.13
CA ILE A 31 0.82 -6.44 -5.44
C ILE A 31 1.72 -7.66 -5.57
N ILE A 32 1.72 -8.28 -6.75
CA ILE A 32 2.66 -9.35 -7.08
C ILE A 32 3.19 -9.18 -8.52
N PRO A 33 4.50 -9.35 -8.76
CA PRO A 33 5.05 -9.43 -10.11
C PRO A 33 4.51 -10.63 -10.88
N SER A 34 4.36 -10.45 -12.19
CA SER A 34 3.89 -11.50 -13.09
C SER A 34 4.78 -12.74 -13.14
N MET A 35 6.05 -12.66 -12.73
CA MET A 35 6.94 -13.84 -12.69
C MET A 35 6.50 -14.90 -11.67
N HIS A 36 5.66 -14.54 -10.69
CA HIS A 36 5.15 -15.45 -9.66
C HIS A 36 3.74 -16.01 -9.98
N VAL A 37 3.18 -15.65 -11.14
CA VAL A 37 1.80 -15.96 -11.53
C VAL A 37 1.83 -16.51 -12.95
N VAL A 38 1.12 -17.61 -13.21
CA VAL A 38 0.97 -18.11 -14.59
C VAL A 38 -0.20 -17.42 -15.29
N GLN A 39 -0.18 -17.42 -16.62
CA GLN A 39 -1.14 -16.68 -17.43
C GLN A 39 -2.60 -17.12 -17.18
N GLU A 40 -2.81 -18.39 -16.87
CA GLU A 40 -4.14 -18.98 -16.63
C GLU A 40 -4.76 -18.54 -15.30
N GLU A 41 -3.96 -17.99 -14.38
CA GLU A 41 -4.41 -17.46 -13.09
C GLU A 41 -4.83 -15.98 -13.17
N LEU A 42 -4.60 -15.32 -14.32
CA LEU A 42 -4.88 -13.91 -14.53
C LEU A 42 -6.32 -13.67 -14.97
N GLU A 43 -7.01 -12.85 -14.19
CA GLU A 43 -8.31 -12.28 -14.53
C GLU A 43 -8.13 -10.83 -14.99
N ALA A 44 -8.86 -10.43 -16.04
CA ALA A 44 -8.83 -9.06 -16.54
C ALA A 44 -9.30 -8.08 -15.45
N THR A 45 -8.68 -6.89 -15.41
CA THR A 45 -9.07 -5.85 -14.45
C THR A 45 -9.09 -4.47 -15.10
N GLY A 46 -10.13 -3.68 -14.77
CA GLY A 46 -10.18 -2.25 -15.09
C GLY A 46 -9.51 -1.37 -14.02
N THR A 47 -8.80 -1.97 -13.07
CA THR A 47 -8.14 -1.23 -11.98
C THR A 47 -6.85 -0.59 -12.49
N THR A 48 -6.66 0.70 -12.25
CA THR A 48 -5.37 1.38 -12.46
C THR A 48 -4.69 1.61 -11.12
N LEU A 49 -3.39 1.35 -11.03
CA LEU A 49 -2.62 1.67 -9.83
C LEU A 49 -2.04 3.09 -9.95
N ASN A 50 -2.50 3.98 -9.07
CA ASN A 50 -1.89 5.28 -8.88
C ASN A 50 -0.76 5.16 -7.85
N MET A 51 0.47 5.19 -8.36
CA MET A 51 1.65 5.20 -7.51
C MET A 51 1.86 6.58 -6.87
N TYR A 52 2.63 6.63 -5.78
CA TYR A 52 2.91 7.88 -5.08
C TYR A 52 3.62 8.93 -5.98
N ASN A 53 4.45 8.47 -6.91
CA ASN A 53 5.13 9.30 -7.90
C ASN A 53 4.21 9.79 -9.03
N ARG A 54 2.89 9.55 -8.95
CA ARG A 54 1.88 9.89 -9.95
C ARG A 54 2.07 9.20 -11.31
N THR A 55 2.97 8.23 -11.42
CA THR A 55 3.07 7.40 -12.60
C THR A 55 1.95 6.35 -12.53
N PRO A 56 1.03 6.30 -13.51
CA PRO A 56 0.05 5.24 -13.58
C PRO A 56 0.78 3.93 -13.93
N VAL A 57 0.56 2.89 -13.13
CA VAL A 57 0.98 1.53 -13.46
C VAL A 57 -0.26 0.76 -13.88
N THR A 58 -0.27 0.30 -15.13
CA THR A 58 -1.36 -0.52 -15.68
C THR A 58 -1.12 -1.98 -15.28
N PRO A 59 -2.00 -2.58 -14.47
CA PRO A 59 -1.87 -3.99 -14.12
C PRO A 59 -2.06 -4.90 -15.33
N LYS A 60 -1.38 -6.05 -15.32
CA LYS A 60 -1.67 -7.17 -16.23
C LYS A 60 -3.02 -7.81 -15.95
N GLY A 61 -3.49 -7.71 -14.72
CA GLY A 61 -4.72 -8.33 -14.26
C GLY A 61 -4.76 -8.42 -12.75
N LYS A 62 -5.66 -9.28 -12.27
CA LYS A 62 -5.71 -9.73 -10.88
C LYS A 62 -5.57 -11.24 -10.83
N CYS A 63 -5.10 -11.75 -9.71
CA CYS A 63 -5.13 -13.18 -9.45
C CYS A 63 -5.43 -13.44 -7.98
N ARG A 64 -5.94 -14.63 -7.68
CA ARG A 64 -6.19 -15.07 -6.31
C ARG A 64 -5.26 -16.21 -5.95
N LEU A 65 -4.33 -15.97 -5.02
CA LEU A 65 -3.36 -16.96 -4.60
C LEU A 65 -3.79 -17.65 -3.29
N HIS A 66 -3.59 -18.96 -3.28
CA HIS A 66 -3.81 -19.83 -2.14
C HIS A 66 -2.50 -20.10 -1.43
N LEU A 67 -2.27 -19.38 -0.34
CA LEU A 67 -1.00 -19.33 0.36
C LEU A 67 -1.09 -20.00 1.74
N ARG A 68 0.05 -20.43 2.27
CA ARG A 68 0.21 -20.95 3.62
C ARG A 68 1.43 -20.31 4.27
N ASN A 69 1.32 -19.93 5.54
CA ASN A 69 2.50 -19.62 6.33
C ASN A 69 3.16 -20.95 6.76
N PRO A 70 4.38 -21.26 6.30
CA PRO A 70 5.02 -22.55 6.60
C PRO A 70 5.36 -22.71 8.09
N GLY A 71 5.62 -21.62 8.81
CA GLY A 71 5.95 -21.65 10.24
C GLY A 71 4.74 -21.88 11.15
N THR A 72 3.55 -21.37 10.78
CA THR A 72 2.34 -21.49 11.62
C THR A 72 1.30 -22.46 11.07
N GLY A 73 1.42 -22.88 9.81
CA GLY A 73 0.42 -23.70 9.14
C GLY A 73 -0.83 -22.96 8.67
N LYS A 74 -1.04 -21.70 9.08
CA LYS A 74 -2.22 -20.90 8.71
C LYS A 74 -2.31 -20.72 7.20
N LYS A 75 -3.52 -20.85 6.66
CA LYS A 75 -3.83 -20.79 5.22
C LYS A 75 -4.54 -19.46 4.90
N TYR A 76 -4.25 -18.91 3.74
CA TYR A 76 -4.76 -17.63 3.27
C TYR A 76 -5.20 -17.72 1.81
N SER A 77 -6.23 -16.94 1.47
CA SER A 77 -6.70 -16.79 0.10
C SER A 77 -6.74 -15.29 -0.21
N ILE A 78 -5.73 -14.82 -0.94
CA ILE A 78 -5.41 -13.38 -1.07
C ILE A 78 -5.52 -12.99 -2.55
N GLU A 79 -6.28 -11.93 -2.84
CA GLU A 79 -6.31 -11.29 -4.15
C GLU A 79 -5.11 -10.36 -4.31
N PHE A 80 -4.43 -10.47 -5.43
CA PHE A 80 -3.32 -9.61 -5.83
C PHE A 80 -3.64 -8.89 -7.14
N VAL A 81 -3.17 -7.65 -7.23
CA VAL A 81 -2.99 -6.98 -8.51
C VAL A 81 -1.65 -7.42 -9.08
N VAL A 82 -1.65 -7.87 -10.33
CA VAL A 82 -0.46 -8.39 -11.00
C VAL A 82 0.15 -7.30 -11.88
N ILE A 83 1.45 -7.06 -11.71
CA ILE A 83 2.18 -6.04 -12.46
C ILE A 83 3.32 -6.68 -13.28
N SER A 84 3.81 -5.97 -14.30
CA SER A 84 4.88 -6.48 -15.17
C SER A 84 6.26 -6.27 -14.55
N GLU A 85 6.39 -5.22 -13.76
CA GLU A 85 7.61 -4.76 -13.13
C GLU A 85 8.06 -5.73 -12.03
N ASP A 86 9.38 -5.94 -11.97
CA ASP A 86 10.02 -6.80 -10.98
C ASP A 86 10.25 -6.05 -9.65
N PHE A 87 9.15 -5.73 -8.97
CA PHE A 87 9.17 -5.19 -7.62
C PHE A 87 8.98 -6.28 -6.57
N ALA A 88 9.40 -6.02 -5.33
CA ALA A 88 9.10 -6.95 -4.24
C ALA A 88 7.57 -7.14 -4.11
N PRO A 89 7.07 -8.38 -4.01
CA PRO A 89 5.66 -8.63 -3.72
C PRO A 89 5.23 -7.93 -2.43
N LEU A 90 4.08 -7.26 -2.45
CA LEU A 90 3.59 -6.43 -1.34
C LEU A 90 2.29 -7.00 -0.76
N LEU A 91 2.24 -7.11 0.57
CA LEU A 91 0.99 -7.25 1.31
C LEU A 91 0.54 -5.87 1.78
N GLY A 92 -0.65 -5.46 1.34
CA GLY A 92 -1.26 -4.21 1.77
C GLY A 92 -1.64 -4.24 3.25
N ARG A 93 -1.95 -3.07 3.80
CA ARG A 93 -2.30 -2.88 5.21
C ARG A 93 -3.44 -3.80 5.65
N ALA A 94 -4.57 -3.78 4.94
CA ALA A 94 -5.75 -4.55 5.32
C ALA A 94 -5.49 -6.07 5.41
N THR A 95 -4.71 -6.61 4.47
CA THR A 95 -4.29 -8.03 4.51
C THR A 95 -3.34 -8.28 5.67
N SER A 96 -2.36 -7.41 5.85
CA SER A 96 -1.35 -7.53 6.90
C SER A 96 -1.95 -7.49 8.31
N GLU A 97 -2.94 -6.63 8.55
CA GLU A 97 -3.71 -6.58 9.80
C GLU A 97 -4.54 -7.85 10.01
N LYS A 98 -5.29 -8.30 8.99
CA LYS A 98 -6.06 -9.57 9.06
C LYS A 98 -5.18 -10.78 9.34
N MET A 99 -3.94 -10.76 8.87
CA MET A 99 -2.95 -11.80 9.14
C MET A 99 -2.27 -11.65 10.52
N GLY A 100 -2.47 -10.53 11.22
CA GLY A 100 -1.83 -10.23 12.51
C GLY A 100 -0.34 -9.88 12.39
N LEU A 101 0.11 -9.41 11.22
CA LEU A 101 1.52 -9.00 10.99
C LEU A 101 1.79 -7.58 11.48
N ILE A 102 0.76 -6.74 11.48
CA ILE A 102 0.76 -5.37 11.99
C ILE A 102 -0.56 -5.11 12.71
N SER A 103 -0.58 -4.07 13.54
CA SER A 103 -1.77 -3.53 14.18
C SER A 103 -1.76 -2.02 14.03
N VAL A 104 -2.87 -1.43 13.59
CA VAL A 104 -3.05 0.03 13.59
C VAL A 104 -3.92 0.42 14.78
N ASN A 105 -3.45 1.39 15.58
CA ASN A 105 -4.29 2.00 16.59
C ASN A 105 -5.16 3.08 15.95
N TYR A 106 -6.37 2.70 15.56
CA TYR A 106 -7.32 3.59 14.88
C TYR A 106 -7.83 4.76 15.76
N GLU A 107 -7.74 4.66 17.09
CA GLU A 107 -8.09 5.76 18.00
C GLU A 107 -7.06 6.88 17.93
N LEU A 108 -5.77 6.52 17.81
CA LEU A 108 -4.66 7.47 17.64
C LEU A 108 -4.48 7.93 16.19
N SER A 109 -5.00 7.16 15.23
CA SER A 109 -5.03 7.53 13.83
C SER A 109 -6.48 7.69 13.36
N PRO A 110 -7.21 8.71 13.86
CA PRO A 110 -8.55 8.97 13.39
C PRO A 110 -8.49 9.10 11.88
N ALA A 111 -9.41 8.42 11.19
CA ALA A 111 -9.53 8.59 9.75
C ALA A 111 -9.61 10.08 9.48
N VAL A 112 -8.66 10.62 8.71
CA VAL A 112 -8.89 11.89 8.03
C VAL A 112 -10.04 11.59 7.09
N ARG A 113 -11.27 11.75 7.60
CA ARG A 113 -12.44 11.85 6.75
C ARG A 113 -12.02 12.95 5.78
N ALA A 114 -12.13 12.69 4.49
CA ALA A 114 -12.31 13.76 3.52
C ALA A 114 -13.65 14.45 3.83
N GLY A 115 -13.81 14.95 5.05
CA GLY A 115 -14.76 15.97 5.38
C GLY A 115 -14.28 17.14 4.57
N VAL A 116 -15.04 17.44 3.53
CA VAL A 116 -15.09 18.70 2.80
C VAL A 116 -14.45 19.82 3.60
N THR A 117 -13.14 19.99 3.42
CA THR A 117 -12.59 21.32 3.36
C THR A 117 -12.42 21.48 1.87
N GLU A 118 -13.36 22.21 1.24
CA GLU A 118 -13.02 22.84 -0.01
C GLU A 118 -11.59 23.40 0.16
N PRO A 119 -10.62 23.04 -0.69
CA PRO A 119 -9.24 23.49 -0.55
C PRO A 119 -9.15 25.01 -0.30
N ASN A 120 -10.11 25.73 -0.87
CA ASN A 120 -10.36 27.15 -0.67
C ASN A 120 -10.49 27.59 0.79
N ASN A 121 -11.09 26.81 1.69
CA ASN A 121 -11.28 27.24 3.08
C ASN A 121 -9.98 27.23 3.88
N VAL A 122 -9.05 26.30 3.60
CA VAL A 122 -7.76 26.25 4.28
C VAL A 122 -6.82 27.32 3.73
N ILE A 123 -6.84 27.53 2.40
CA ILE A 123 -6.05 28.57 1.73
C ILE A 123 -6.53 29.96 2.18
N LYS A 124 -7.84 30.19 2.30
CA LYS A 124 -8.40 31.44 2.84
C LYS A 124 -8.05 31.67 4.31
N LYS A 125 -7.99 30.61 5.12
CA LYS A 125 -7.70 30.70 6.55
C LYS A 125 -6.21 30.93 6.82
N PHE A 126 -5.34 30.39 5.97
CA PHE A 126 -3.88 30.50 6.12
C PHE A 126 -3.21 30.93 4.80
N PRO A 127 -3.56 32.11 4.26
CA PRO A 127 -3.02 32.56 2.97
C PRO A 127 -1.50 32.72 3.02
N CYS A 128 -0.96 33.06 4.20
CA CYS A 128 0.46 33.17 4.47
C CYS A 128 1.25 31.85 4.40
N VAL A 129 0.59 30.69 4.45
CA VAL A 129 1.23 29.36 4.39
C VAL A 129 1.29 28.83 2.96
N PHE A 130 0.34 29.23 2.11
CA PHE A 130 0.17 28.74 0.74
C PHE A 130 0.48 29.82 -0.30
N ILE A 131 1.53 30.60 -0.03
CA ILE A 131 2.07 31.62 -0.94
C ILE A 131 2.80 30.91 -2.09
N ASP A 132 2.09 30.79 -3.21
CA ASP A 132 2.57 30.47 -4.56
C ASP A 132 3.77 29.50 -4.69
N GLY A 133 3.43 28.21 -4.87
CA GLY A 133 4.35 27.19 -5.35
C GLY A 133 4.44 25.94 -4.48
N GLN A 134 5.08 24.88 -5.00
CA GLN A 134 5.47 23.71 -4.20
C GLN A 134 6.46 24.18 -3.11
N GLY A 135 6.02 24.17 -1.85
CA GLY A 135 6.82 24.62 -0.72
C GLY A 135 8.16 23.87 -0.63
N ARG A 136 9.25 24.60 -0.57
CA ARG A 136 10.53 24.08 -0.05
C ARG A 136 10.44 24.24 1.46
N PHE A 137 10.46 23.16 2.22
CA PHE A 137 10.64 23.24 3.68
C PHE A 137 12.14 23.38 3.98
N PRO A 138 12.65 24.55 4.40
CA PRO A 138 13.93 24.60 5.08
C PRO A 138 13.66 24.14 6.52
N GLY A 139 14.31 23.06 6.95
CA GLY A 139 14.12 22.50 8.28
C GLY A 139 14.59 23.44 9.39
N MET A 140 13.77 24.44 9.73
CA MET A 140 13.87 25.22 10.97
C MET A 140 12.50 25.30 11.62
N GLU A 141 12.54 25.24 12.95
CA GLU A 141 11.43 24.92 13.83
C GLU A 141 10.18 25.77 13.57
N ALA A 142 9.02 25.11 13.61
CA ALA A 142 7.73 25.74 13.44
C ALA A 142 7.47 26.70 14.61
N GLN A 143 7.73 27.99 14.39
CA GLN A 143 7.05 29.02 15.17
C GLN A 143 5.62 29.10 14.67
N GLU A 144 4.69 29.19 15.63
CA GLU A 144 3.25 29.27 15.39
C GLU A 144 2.96 30.36 14.36
N ALA A 145 2.47 29.93 13.19
CA ALA A 145 2.03 30.85 12.15
C ALA A 145 0.75 31.53 12.62
N HIS A 146 0.89 32.69 13.25
CA HIS A 146 -0.22 33.62 13.45
C HIS A 146 -0.53 34.30 12.11
N CYS A 147 -1.43 33.67 11.37
CA CYS A 147 -2.43 34.35 10.56
C CYS A 147 -3.67 34.50 11.49
#